data_AF-A0A1R4H6P1-F1
#
_entry.id   AF-A0A1R4H6P1-F1
#
_cell.length_a   1.000
_cell.length_b   1.000
_cell.length_c   1.000
_cell.angle_alpha   90.00
_cell.angle_beta   90.00
_cell.angle_gamma   90.00
#
_symmetry.space_group_name_H-M   'P 1'
#
loop_
_entity.id
_entity.type
_entity.pdbx_description
1 polymer ?
#
loop_
_entity_poly.entity_id
_entity_poly.type
_entity_poly.pdbx_seq_one_letter_code
_entity_poly.pdbx_strand_id
1 'polypeptide(L)'
;MSVTVILHNETSITHIANRLYANLTAESRKIAETALLRLNPVLSDSNGVKPGVIIKLPEIPSLILNDKHINDDPTAQAKEVIKNAIKTYGDQLQGRIKTQQDDLHSQENILNEVEKEISELPDLNILHKRIKTLKKSVATRIDDTKTYSDNLNTMFAQIFTDLSK
;
A
#
# COMPACT_ATOMS: atom_id res chain seq x y z
N MET A 1 4.05 -34.53 6.15
CA MET A 1 3.13 -33.72 5.31
C MET A 1 3.81 -32.38 5.03
N SER A 2 3.69 -31.79 3.84
CA SER A 2 4.40 -30.52 3.55
C SER A 2 3.59 -29.33 4.06
N VAL A 3 4.08 -28.61 5.06
CA VAL A 3 3.44 -27.38 5.57
C VAL A 3 3.74 -26.24 4.59
N THR A 4 2.76 -25.39 4.29
CA THR A 4 2.89 -24.30 3.32
C THR A 4 2.67 -22.97 4.03
N VAL A 5 3.65 -22.06 3.96
CA VAL A 5 3.59 -20.76 4.67
C VAL A 5 3.86 -19.61 3.69
N ILE A 6 3.22 -18.48 3.93
CA ILE A 6 3.42 -17.25 3.15
C ILE A 6 4.44 -16.35 3.83
N LEU A 7 5.41 -15.88 3.06
CA LEU A 7 6.39 -14.90 3.50
C LEU A 7 5.76 -13.51 3.50
N HIS A 8 5.92 -12.75 4.58
CA HIS A 8 5.24 -11.47 4.77
C HIS A 8 6.16 -10.27 4.55
N ASN A 9 7.36 -10.29 5.12
CA ASN A 9 8.30 -9.16 5.08
C ASN A 9 9.74 -9.59 5.40
N GLU A 10 10.02 -10.89 5.32
CA GLU A 10 11.33 -11.43 5.69
C GLU A 10 12.36 -11.08 4.63
N THR A 11 13.36 -10.31 5.03
CA THR A 11 14.44 -9.81 4.16
C THR A 11 15.58 -10.81 3.95
N SER A 12 15.57 -11.94 4.66
CA SER A 12 16.61 -12.98 4.53
C SER A 12 16.11 -14.34 4.98
N ILE A 13 16.71 -15.39 4.40
CA ILE A 13 16.48 -16.82 4.72
C ILE A 13 16.68 -17.08 6.23
N THR A 14 17.57 -16.32 6.87
CA THR A 14 17.78 -16.40 8.32
C THR A 14 16.60 -15.85 9.13
N HIS A 15 15.95 -14.78 8.67
CA HIS A 15 14.71 -14.26 9.29
C HIS A 15 13.55 -15.24 9.10
N ILE A 16 13.48 -15.89 7.93
CA ILE A 16 12.50 -16.95 7.64
C ILE A 16 12.72 -18.14 8.58
N ALA A 17 13.95 -18.63 8.69
CA ALA A 17 14.28 -19.76 9.56
C ALA A 17 13.94 -19.47 11.03
N ASN A 18 14.33 -18.29 11.54
CA ASN A 18 14.05 -17.87 12.91
C ASN A 18 12.55 -17.65 13.21
N ARG A 19 11.74 -17.27 12.22
CA ARG A 19 10.28 -17.15 12.38
C ARG A 19 9.61 -18.53 12.36
N LEU A 20 10.04 -19.43 11.48
CA LEU A 20 9.36 -20.69 11.22
C LEU A 20 9.69 -21.81 12.21
N TYR A 21 10.89 -21.83 12.78
CA TYR A 21 11.29 -22.85 13.76
C TYR A 21 11.53 -22.23 15.14
N ALA A 22 11.02 -22.87 16.19
CA ALA A 22 11.29 -22.52 17.57
C ALA A 22 12.67 -23.06 17.98
N ASN A 23 13.43 -22.30 18.78
CA ASN A 23 14.70 -22.73 19.40
C ASN A 23 15.79 -23.21 18.41
N LEU A 24 16.17 -22.39 17.42
CA LEU A 24 17.30 -22.74 16.53
C LEU A 24 18.67 -22.52 17.18
N THR A 25 19.47 -23.58 17.26
CA THR A 25 20.92 -23.53 17.48
C THR A 25 21.63 -23.20 16.15
N ALA A 26 22.91 -22.79 16.19
CA ALA A 26 23.65 -22.41 14.98
C ALA A 26 23.72 -23.53 13.92
N GLU A 27 23.76 -24.79 14.36
CA GLU A 27 23.77 -25.96 13.49
C GLU A 27 22.39 -26.26 12.91
N SER A 28 21.35 -26.19 13.73
CA SER A 28 19.98 -26.46 13.28
C SER A 28 19.45 -25.35 12.36
N ARG A 29 19.95 -24.11 12.52
CA ARG A 29 19.73 -23.01 11.57
C ARG A 29 20.30 -23.31 10.18
N LYS A 30 21.54 -23.79 10.08
CA LYS A 30 22.13 -24.14 8.78
C LYS A 30 21.39 -25.30 8.10
N ILE A 31 20.93 -26.27 8.88
CA ILE A 31 20.13 -27.40 8.38
C ILE A 31 18.76 -26.91 7.88
N ALA A 32 18.10 -26.02 8.63
CA ALA A 32 16.85 -25.38 8.22
C ALA A 32 17.02 -24.54 6.95
N GLU A 33 18.04 -23.69 6.89
CA GLU A 33 18.34 -22.85 5.72
C GLU A 33 18.64 -23.70 4.47
N THR A 34 19.45 -24.75 4.60
CA THR A 34 19.79 -25.66 3.49
C THR A 34 18.56 -26.42 3.00
N ALA A 35 17.72 -26.91 3.92
CA ALA A 35 16.50 -27.62 3.58
C ALA A 35 15.44 -26.70 2.96
N LEU A 36 15.32 -25.46 3.45
CA LEU A 36 14.43 -24.43 2.90
C LEU A 36 14.86 -24.03 1.49
N LEU A 37 16.15 -23.84 1.26
CA LEU A 37 16.72 -23.57 -0.08
C LEU A 37 16.53 -24.75 -1.03
N ARG A 38 16.70 -25.99 -0.55
CA ARG A 38 16.51 -27.19 -1.36
C ARG A 38 15.08 -27.34 -1.86
N LEU A 39 14.08 -27.01 -1.03
CA LEU A 39 12.67 -27.10 -1.40
C LEU A 39 12.15 -25.86 -2.12
N ASN A 40 12.78 -24.69 -1.91
CA ASN A 40 12.34 -23.42 -2.47
C ASN A 40 13.53 -22.70 -3.12
N PRO A 41 14.02 -23.18 -4.28
CA PRO A 41 15.18 -22.60 -4.97
C PRO A 41 14.96 -21.13 -5.36
N VAL A 42 13.70 -20.68 -5.45
CA VAL A 42 13.27 -19.29 -5.69
C VAL A 42 13.78 -18.33 -4.60
N LEU A 43 14.13 -18.82 -3.41
CA LEU A 43 14.73 -18.02 -2.33
C LEU A 43 16.23 -17.76 -2.54
N SER A 44 16.87 -18.42 -3.53
CA SER A 44 18.30 -18.24 -3.86
C SER A 44 18.56 -17.05 -4.77
N ASP A 45 17.51 -16.50 -5.41
CA ASP A 45 17.67 -15.36 -6.30
C ASP A 45 18.02 -14.11 -5.49
N SER A 46 19.20 -13.54 -5.81
CA SER A 46 19.86 -12.40 -5.17
C SER A 46 19.10 -11.07 -5.19
N ASN A 47 17.81 -11.07 -5.57
CA ASN A 47 16.93 -9.91 -5.58
C ASN A 47 16.07 -9.76 -4.31
N GLY A 48 16.41 -10.49 -3.25
CA GLY A 48 15.69 -10.45 -1.99
C GLY A 48 14.39 -11.26 -2.08
N VAL A 49 14.04 -11.87 -0.96
CA VAL A 49 12.78 -12.61 -0.82
C VAL A 49 11.64 -11.61 -0.99
N LYS A 50 10.86 -11.78 -2.06
CA LYS A 50 9.68 -10.95 -2.28
C LYS A 50 8.61 -11.32 -1.24
N PRO A 51 8.00 -10.33 -0.55
CA PRO A 51 6.86 -10.59 0.31
C PRO A 51 5.69 -11.14 -0.54
N GLY A 52 4.95 -12.11 0.00
CA GLY A 52 3.83 -12.81 -0.66
C GLY A 52 4.19 -14.16 -1.29
N VAL A 53 5.43 -14.64 -1.19
CA VAL A 53 5.84 -15.95 -1.74
C VAL A 53 5.34 -17.09 -0.85
N ILE A 54 4.63 -18.04 -1.46
CA ILE A 54 4.21 -19.30 -0.85
C ILE A 54 5.41 -20.25 -0.86
N ILE A 55 5.89 -20.67 0.31
CA ILE A 55 7.00 -21.62 0.44
C ILE A 55 6.55 -22.94 1.06
N LYS A 56 7.16 -24.03 0.58
CA LYS A 56 7.00 -25.36 1.15
C LYS A 56 8.00 -25.56 2.28
N LEU A 57 7.53 -25.84 3.48
CA LEU A 57 8.38 -26.12 4.62
C LEU A 57 8.79 -27.60 4.64
N PRO A 58 10.10 -27.88 4.76
CA PRO A 58 10.58 -29.22 5.07
C PRO A 58 10.23 -29.58 6.51
N GLU A 59 9.60 -30.73 6.69
CA GLU A 59 9.42 -31.37 7.99
C GLU A 59 10.79 -31.97 8.40
N ILE A 60 11.52 -31.26 9.26
CA ILE A 60 12.82 -31.72 9.76
C ILE A 60 12.59 -32.30 11.16
N PRO A 61 12.79 -33.61 11.38
CA PRO A 61 12.47 -34.28 12.65
C PRO A 61 13.14 -33.69 13.89
N SER A 62 14.24 -32.95 13.69
CA SER A 62 15.07 -32.36 14.74
C SER A 62 14.70 -30.90 15.09
N LEU A 63 13.68 -30.33 14.45
CA LEU A 63 13.30 -28.92 14.59
C LEU A 63 11.82 -28.80 14.92
N ILE A 64 11.52 -28.09 16.00
CA ILE A 64 10.13 -27.78 16.38
C ILE A 64 9.67 -26.62 15.51
N LEU A 65 8.67 -26.88 14.68
CA LEU A 65 7.98 -25.83 13.92
C LEU A 65 7.20 -24.95 14.91
N ASN A 66 7.20 -23.63 14.69
CA ASN A 66 6.35 -22.74 15.48
C ASN A 66 4.88 -23.00 15.12
N ASP A 67 4.13 -23.63 16.04
CA ASP A 67 2.71 -23.99 15.87
C ASP A 67 1.80 -22.80 15.48
N LYS A 68 2.21 -21.57 15.82
CA LYS A 68 1.54 -20.33 15.40
C LYS A 68 1.43 -20.15 13.88
N HIS A 69 2.24 -20.85 13.08
CA HIS A 69 2.26 -20.69 11.62
C HIS A 69 1.88 -21.96 10.85
N ILE A 70 1.70 -23.09 11.54
CA ILE A 70 1.29 -24.36 10.92
C ILE A 70 -0.24 -24.42 10.77
N ASN A 71 -0.98 -23.72 11.65
CA ASN A 71 -2.45 -23.69 11.67
C ASN A 71 -3.07 -22.41 11.08
N ASP A 72 -2.25 -21.44 10.69
CA ASP A 72 -2.79 -20.27 10.01
C ASP A 72 -3.07 -20.64 8.55
N ASP A 73 -4.35 -20.59 8.17
CA ASP A 73 -4.76 -20.78 6.78
C ASP A 73 -3.96 -19.81 5.89
N PRO A 74 -3.10 -20.30 4.98
CA PRO A 74 -2.30 -19.44 4.10
C PRO A 74 -3.21 -18.52 3.28
N THR A 75 -4.45 -18.94 3.00
CA THR A 75 -5.45 -18.10 2.33
C THR A 75 -5.86 -16.91 3.20
N ALA A 76 -6.05 -17.11 4.51
CA ALA A 76 -6.38 -16.05 5.46
C ALA A 76 -5.24 -15.03 5.61
N GLN A 77 -3.99 -15.51 5.66
CA GLN A 77 -2.81 -14.63 5.70
C GLN A 77 -2.66 -13.82 4.40
N ALA A 78 -2.84 -14.45 3.24
CA ALA A 78 -2.82 -13.75 1.95
C ALA A 78 -3.90 -12.65 1.87
N LYS A 79 -5.13 -12.96 2.32
CA LYS A 79 -6.22 -11.99 2.39
C LYS A 79 -5.86 -10.79 3.26
N GLU A 80 -5.28 -11.00 4.44
CA GLU A 80 -4.88 -9.90 5.33
C GLU A 80 -3.73 -9.05 4.77
N VAL A 81 -2.73 -9.66 4.13
CA VAL A 81 -1.64 -8.91 3.47
C VAL A 81 -2.20 -8.04 2.35
N ILE A 82 -3.06 -8.60 1.49
CA ILE A 82 -3.68 -7.88 0.37
C ILE A 82 -4.55 -6.73 0.90
N LYS A 83 -5.36 -7.00 1.93
CA LYS A 83 -6.22 -6.00 2.57
C LYS A 83 -5.40 -4.84 3.14
N ASN A 84 -4.30 -5.13 3.83
CA ASN A 84 -3.43 -4.10 4.40
C ASN A 84 -2.69 -3.29 3.32
N ALA A 85 -2.24 -3.95 2.24
CA ALA A 85 -1.62 -3.27 1.11
C ALA A 85 -2.60 -2.32 0.40
N ILE A 86 -3.82 -2.78 0.14
CA ILE A 86 -4.88 -1.97 -0.47
C ILE A 86 -5.25 -0.79 0.42
N LYS A 87 -5.38 -1.01 1.74
CA LYS A 87 -5.64 0.07 2.70
C LYS A 87 -4.54 1.12 2.70
N THR A 88 -3.28 0.68 2.79
CA THR A 88 -2.13 1.59 2.80
C THR A 88 -2.07 2.42 1.52
N TYR A 89 -2.32 1.80 0.37
CA TYR A 89 -2.37 2.50 -0.91
C TYR A 89 -3.54 3.51 -0.96
N GLY A 90 -4.72 3.12 -0.47
CA GLY A 90 -5.88 4.00 -0.36
C GLY A 90 -5.61 5.23 0.51
N ASP A 91 -5.01 5.04 1.68
CA ASP A 91 -4.64 6.13 2.60
C ASP A 91 -3.63 7.10 1.96
N GLN A 92 -2.63 6.57 1.25
CA GLN A 92 -1.65 7.39 0.52
C GLN A 92 -2.30 8.20 -0.61
N LEU A 93 -3.21 7.58 -1.37
CA LEU A 93 -3.92 8.25 -2.46
C LEU A 93 -4.84 9.34 -1.93
N GLN A 94 -5.58 9.06 -0.85
CA GLN A 94 -6.45 10.04 -0.21
C GLN A 94 -5.65 11.23 0.35
N GLY A 95 -4.46 10.98 0.91
CA GLY A 95 -3.54 12.03 1.34
C GLY A 95 -3.14 12.96 0.20
N ARG A 96 -2.79 12.42 -0.97
CA ARG A 96 -2.42 13.21 -2.16
C ARG A 96 -3.58 14.03 -2.70
N ILE A 97 -4.79 13.45 -2.74
CA ILE A 97 -6.00 14.15 -3.19
C ILE A 97 -6.31 15.31 -2.26
N LYS A 98 -6.20 15.09 -0.94
CA LYS A 98 -6.41 16.16 0.05
C LYS A 98 -5.43 17.31 -0.16
N THR A 99 -4.14 17.02 -0.32
CA THR A 99 -3.13 18.05 -0.62
C THR A 99 -3.50 18.83 -1.90
N GLN A 100 -3.92 18.14 -2.95
CA GLN A 100 -4.34 18.78 -4.19
C GLN A 100 -5.59 19.66 -4.01
N GLN A 101 -6.55 19.26 -3.19
CA GLN A 101 -7.73 20.06 -2.85
C GLN A 101 -7.36 21.31 -2.05
N ASP A 102 -6.47 21.17 -1.06
CA ASP A 102 -5.97 22.29 -0.25
C ASP A 102 -5.22 23.32 -1.12
N ASP A 103 -4.44 22.85 -2.10
CA ASP A 103 -3.74 23.70 -3.07
C ASP A 103 -4.72 24.44 -4.00
N LEU A 104 -5.77 23.77 -4.46
CA LEU A 104 -6.80 24.38 -5.31
C LEU A 104 -7.61 25.43 -4.56
N HIS A 105 -7.96 25.18 -3.31
CA HIS A 105 -8.62 26.19 -2.46
C HIS A 105 -7.71 27.38 -2.17
N SER A 106 -6.40 27.15 -2.00
CA SER A 106 -5.43 28.23 -1.86
C SER A 106 -5.36 29.08 -3.14
N GLN A 107 -5.37 28.46 -4.33
CA GLN A 107 -5.43 29.17 -5.61
C GLN A 107 -6.73 29.97 -5.77
N GLU A 108 -7.87 29.40 -5.36
CA GLU A 108 -9.16 30.09 -5.37
C GLU A 108 -9.14 31.35 -4.49
N ASN A 109 -8.57 31.25 -3.29
CA ASN A 109 -8.42 32.38 -2.37
C ASN A 109 -7.54 33.49 -2.97
N ILE A 110 -6.37 33.13 -3.53
CA ILE A 110 -5.49 34.10 -4.21
C ILE A 110 -6.23 34.78 -5.36
N LEU A 111 -6.94 34.02 -6.19
CA LEU A 111 -7.71 34.60 -7.30
C LEU A 111 -8.82 35.54 -6.81
N ASN A 112 -9.45 35.25 -5.68
CA ASN A 112 -10.46 36.12 -5.06
C ASN A 112 -9.85 37.41 -4.51
N GLU A 113 -8.64 37.36 -3.94
CA GLU A 113 -7.91 38.54 -3.48
C GLU A 113 -7.50 39.43 -4.65
N VAL A 114 -6.89 38.84 -5.69
CA VAL A 114 -6.49 39.57 -6.90
C VAL A 114 -7.70 40.17 -7.63
N GLU A 115 -8.85 39.49 -7.66
CA GLU A 115 -10.07 40.05 -8.24
C GLU A 115 -10.53 41.32 -7.51
N LYS A 116 -10.43 41.34 -6.18
CA LYS A 116 -10.79 42.53 -5.38
C LYS A 116 -9.87 43.70 -5.69
N GLU A 117 -8.55 43.48 -5.68
CA GLU A 117 -7.56 44.52 -5.97
C GLU A 117 -7.74 45.11 -7.38
N ILE A 118 -7.99 44.26 -8.37
CA ILE A 118 -8.15 44.71 -9.75
C ILE A 118 -9.52 45.37 -9.99
N SER A 119 -10.55 45.04 -9.20
CA SER A 119 -11.86 45.71 -9.26
C SER A 119 -11.81 47.20 -8.92
N GLU A 120 -10.79 47.63 -8.19
CA GLU A 120 -10.53 49.04 -7.87
C GLU A 120 -9.86 49.80 -9.02
N LEU A 121 -9.42 49.09 -10.07
CA LEU A 121 -8.69 49.62 -11.23
C LEU A 121 -9.47 49.35 -12.53
N PRO A 122 -10.46 50.20 -12.88
CA PRO A 122 -11.41 49.94 -13.96
C PRO A 122 -10.78 49.84 -15.37
N ASP A 123 -9.59 50.39 -15.58
CA ASP A 123 -8.88 50.33 -16.87
C ASP A 123 -8.29 48.94 -17.18
N LEU A 124 -8.36 48.00 -16.24
CA LEU A 124 -7.80 46.65 -16.36
C LEU A 124 -8.82 45.59 -16.84
N ASN A 125 -9.73 45.93 -17.74
CA ASN A 125 -10.80 45.03 -18.22
C ASN A 125 -10.31 43.68 -18.76
N ILE A 126 -9.14 43.63 -19.41
CA ILE A 126 -8.55 42.38 -19.92
C ILE A 126 -8.17 41.45 -18.76
N LEU A 127 -7.60 41.99 -17.68
CA LEU A 127 -7.20 41.23 -16.50
C LEU A 127 -8.43 40.70 -15.75
N HIS A 128 -9.48 41.50 -15.59
CA HIS A 128 -10.77 41.06 -15.04
C HIS A 128 -11.32 39.83 -15.77
N LYS A 129 -11.35 39.89 -17.12
CA LYS A 129 -11.82 38.77 -17.94
C LYS A 129 -10.96 37.53 -17.74
N ARG A 130 -9.63 37.68 -17.67
CA ARG A 130 -8.69 36.57 -17.46
C ARG A 130 -8.87 35.94 -16.08
N ILE A 131 -9.00 36.73 -15.03
CA ILE A 131 -9.26 36.24 -13.65
C ILE A 131 -10.56 35.46 -13.60
N LYS A 132 -11.63 35.97 -14.21
CA LYS A 132 -12.91 35.25 -14.27
C LYS A 132 -12.78 33.89 -14.97
N THR A 133 -12.00 33.81 -16.06
CA THR A 133 -11.69 32.52 -16.72
C THR A 133 -10.88 31.60 -15.82
N LEU A 134 -9.85 32.12 -15.12
CA LEU A 134 -9.04 31.33 -14.19
C LEU A 134 -9.86 30.79 -13.02
N LYS A 135 -10.72 31.63 -12.41
CA LYS A 135 -11.64 31.21 -11.33
C LYS A 135 -12.56 30.09 -11.79
N LYS A 136 -13.15 30.20 -12.98
CA LYS A 136 -13.97 29.12 -13.54
C LYS A 136 -13.17 27.83 -13.71
N SER A 137 -11.93 27.92 -14.21
CA SER A 137 -11.06 26.75 -14.37
C SER A 137 -10.68 26.12 -13.02
N VAL A 138 -10.40 26.91 -11.99
CA VAL A 138 -10.10 26.41 -10.64
C VAL A 138 -11.33 25.75 -10.04
N ALA A 139 -12.51 26.37 -10.13
CA ALA A 139 -13.76 25.81 -9.65
C ALA A 139 -14.08 24.45 -10.30
N THR A 140 -13.89 24.32 -11.62
CA THR A 140 -14.03 23.02 -12.31
C THR A 140 -13.05 21.98 -11.75
N ARG A 141 -11.79 22.34 -11.53
CA ARG A 141 -10.79 21.41 -10.98
C ARG A 141 -11.12 20.99 -9.53
N ILE A 142 -11.69 21.88 -8.72
CA ILE A 142 -12.18 21.56 -7.37
C ILE A 142 -13.30 20.51 -7.46
N ASP A 143 -14.28 20.72 -8.35
CA ASP A 143 -15.38 19.78 -8.54
C ASP A 143 -14.92 18.42 -9.09
N ASP A 144 -14.02 18.43 -10.07
CA ASP A 144 -13.44 17.22 -10.66
C ASP A 144 -12.66 16.41 -9.61
N THR A 145 -11.84 17.07 -8.80
CA THR A 145 -11.05 16.40 -7.75
C THR A 145 -11.92 15.87 -6.62
N LYS A 146 -13.00 16.57 -6.27
CA LYS A 146 -14.01 16.09 -5.34
C LYS A 146 -14.73 14.84 -5.88
N THR A 147 -15.23 14.90 -7.11
CA THR A 147 -15.89 13.77 -7.78
C THR A 147 -14.96 12.56 -7.86
N TYR A 148 -13.69 12.78 -8.20
CA TYR A 148 -12.67 11.73 -8.20
C TYR A 148 -12.46 11.11 -6.81
N SER A 149 -12.39 11.93 -5.75
CA SER A 149 -12.27 11.45 -4.37
C SER A 149 -13.48 10.60 -3.96
N ASP A 150 -14.70 11.03 -4.29
CA ASP A 150 -15.93 10.33 -3.91
C ASP A 150 -16.04 8.96 -4.63
N ASN A 151 -15.68 8.93 -5.92
CA ASN A 151 -15.61 7.70 -6.70
C ASN A 151 -14.57 6.72 -6.13
N LEU A 152 -13.39 7.22 -5.76
CA LEU A 152 -12.36 6.38 -5.15
C LEU A 152 -12.80 5.79 -3.81
N ASN A 153 -13.41 6.59 -2.95
CA ASN A 153 -13.95 6.11 -1.67
C ASN A 153 -14.97 4.99 -1.89
N THR A 154 -15.84 5.15 -2.89
CA THR A 154 -16.83 4.13 -3.28
C THR A 154 -16.14 2.85 -3.77
N MET A 155 -15.13 2.97 -4.64
CA MET A 155 -14.36 1.82 -5.13
C MET A 155 -13.63 1.07 -4.01
N PHE A 156 -12.95 1.77 -3.11
CA PHE A 156 -12.27 1.13 -1.98
C PHE A 156 -13.27 0.45 -1.03
N ALA A 157 -14.41 1.07 -0.73
CA ALA A 157 -15.46 0.46 0.08
C ALA A 157 -15.98 -0.85 -0.55
N GLN A 158 -16.16 -0.87 -1.87
CA GLN A 158 -16.56 -2.07 -2.60
C GLN A 158 -15.48 -3.17 -2.54
N ILE A 159 -14.22 -2.81 -2.78
CA ILE A 159 -13.08 -3.75 -2.68
C ILE A 159 -13.00 -4.37 -1.28
N PHE A 160 -13.14 -3.57 -0.22
CA PHE A 160 -13.13 -4.11 1.15
C PHE A 160 -14.34 -4.99 1.46
N THR A 161 -15.50 -4.68 0.90
CA THR A 161 -16.69 -5.51 1.01
C THR A 161 -16.48 -6.87 0.35
N ASP A 162 -15.90 -6.89 -0.85
CA ASP A 162 -15.66 -8.13 -1.61
C ASP A 162 -14.51 -8.97 -1.02
N LEU A 163 -13.50 -8.33 -0.42
CA LEU A 163 -12.45 -9.04 0.33
C LEU A 163 -12.93 -9.64 1.65
N SER A 164 -14.07 -9.19 2.16
CA SER A 164 -14.68 -9.68 3.40
C SER A 164 -15.69 -10.82 3.19
N LYS A 165 -15.98 -11.17 1.93
CA LYS A 165 -16.79 -12.34 1.55
C LYS A 165 -15.91 -13.59 1.37
#